data_AF-A0A3D3T7T6-F1
#
_entry.id   AF-A0A3D3T7T6-F1
#
_cell.length_a   1.000
_cell.length_b   1.000
_cell.length_c   1.000
_cell.angle_alpha   90.00
_cell.angle_beta   90.00
_cell.angle_gamma   90.00
#
_symmetry.space_group_name_H-M   'P 1'
#
loop_
_entity.id
_entity.type
_entity.pdbx_description
1 polymer ?
#
loop_
_entity_poly.entity_id
_entity_poly.type
_entity_poly.pdbx_seq_one_letter_code
_entity_poly.pdbx_strand_id
1 'polypeptide(L)'
;MEKGKGAMYGLLGKVGKVLFHRVAVMGALIVLQIALYVAGVLWLEDSAYYAVFSGASMTLSVLATMWIVASDSNPGYKIGWVSLVLVLQPLGSLAYLLLGGNRMSAFNQRRLRTMARRIAQNLGEDCDRTPDLMRDQGEDAGRLAHYIQQSARCPVYRNTSTRFYPLGDLCYQDILDDLRQAKRYIFIEYFIIEEGKLWNSVLDILKEKAAQGVEVRVIYDDVGSIFTLPANYPEQMAKLGIQCRVFNRLVPVL
;
A
#
# COMPACT_ATOMS: atom_id res chain seq x y z
N MET A 1 -7.31 28.45 -38.44
CA MET A 1 -6.92 27.02 -38.35
C MET A 1 -5.84 26.72 -37.28
N GLU A 2 -5.47 27.66 -36.39
CA GLU A 2 -4.40 27.43 -35.39
C GLU A 2 -4.86 26.89 -34.03
N LYS A 3 -6.12 27.13 -33.62
CA LYS A 3 -6.62 26.68 -32.29
C LYS A 3 -6.79 25.15 -32.17
N GLY A 4 -6.87 24.41 -33.29
CA GLY A 4 -7.04 22.95 -33.27
C GLY A 4 -5.74 22.16 -33.08
N LYS A 5 -4.59 22.71 -33.50
CA LYS A 5 -3.30 22.02 -33.42
C LYS A 5 -2.78 21.98 -31.97
N GLY A 6 -2.92 23.07 -31.21
CA GLY A 6 -2.50 23.13 -29.80
C GLY A 6 -3.27 22.15 -28.89
N ALA A 7 -4.58 21.97 -29.13
CA ALA A 7 -5.39 20.99 -28.42
C ALA A 7 -4.97 19.55 -28.75
N MET A 8 -4.67 19.26 -30.02
CA MET A 8 -4.21 17.96 -30.48
C MET A 8 -2.83 17.58 -29.92
N TYR A 9 -1.87 18.53 -29.89
CA TYR A 9 -0.56 18.32 -29.25
C TYR A 9 -0.66 18.14 -27.72
N GLY A 10 -1.57 18.87 -27.06
CA GLY A 10 -1.86 18.67 -25.64
C GLY A 10 -2.51 17.32 -25.34
N LEU A 11 -3.41 16.85 -26.22
CA LEU A 11 -4.04 15.54 -26.12
C LEU A 11 -3.02 14.41 -26.37
N LEU A 12 -2.20 14.52 -27.42
CA LEU A 12 -1.11 13.59 -27.74
C LEU A 12 -0.07 13.53 -26.63
N GLY A 13 0.27 14.67 -26.00
CA GLY A 13 1.19 14.70 -24.86
C GLY A 13 0.60 14.05 -23.59
N LYS A 14 -0.70 14.23 -23.33
CA LYS A 14 -1.40 13.55 -22.23
C LYS A 14 -1.54 12.05 -22.50
N VAL A 15 -1.92 11.67 -23.72
CA VAL A 15 -2.04 10.28 -24.16
C VAL A 15 -0.68 9.58 -24.12
N GLY A 16 0.40 10.25 -24.54
CA GLY A 16 1.76 9.76 -24.41
C GLY A 16 2.17 9.56 -22.95
N LYS A 17 1.93 10.53 -22.06
CA LYS A 17 2.19 10.36 -20.62
C LYS A 17 1.41 9.21 -20.00
N VAL A 18 0.16 8.99 -20.43
CA VAL A 18 -0.65 7.87 -19.97
C VAL A 18 -0.12 6.56 -20.53
N LEU A 19 0.16 6.45 -21.84
CA LEU A 19 0.66 5.23 -22.49
C LEU A 19 2.04 4.79 -21.99
N PHE A 20 2.95 5.73 -21.72
CA PHE A 20 4.27 5.45 -21.16
C PHE A 20 4.29 5.43 -19.62
N HIS A 21 3.13 5.58 -18.98
CA HIS A 21 3.02 5.37 -17.55
C HIS A 21 3.25 3.89 -17.24
N ARG A 22 4.03 3.59 -16.19
CA ARG A 22 4.32 2.21 -15.77
C ARG A 22 3.07 1.34 -15.63
N VAL A 23 1.95 1.93 -15.18
CA VAL A 23 0.65 1.24 -15.06
C VAL A 23 0.03 0.92 -16.42
N ALA A 24 0.13 1.80 -17.40
CA ALA A 24 -0.43 1.54 -18.73
C ALA A 24 0.34 0.45 -19.47
N VAL A 25 1.68 0.46 -19.36
CA VAL A 25 2.51 -0.63 -19.89
C VAL A 25 2.15 -1.96 -19.22
N MET A 26 2.01 -1.99 -17.90
CA MET A 26 1.56 -3.18 -17.17
C MET A 26 0.15 -3.62 -17.62
N GLY A 27 -0.78 -2.68 -17.76
CA GLY A 27 -2.13 -2.97 -18.23
C GLY A 27 -2.15 -3.56 -19.64
N ALA A 28 -1.36 -3.00 -20.57
CA ALA A 28 -1.23 -3.51 -21.93
C ALA A 28 -0.64 -4.93 -21.95
N LEU A 29 0.36 -5.20 -21.10
CA LEU A 29 0.95 -6.53 -20.96
C LEU A 29 -0.03 -7.56 -20.38
N ILE A 30 -0.83 -7.17 -19.38
CA ILE A 30 -1.89 -8.03 -18.82
C ILE A 30 -2.94 -8.36 -19.89
N VAL A 31 -3.38 -7.36 -20.66
CA VAL A 31 -4.33 -7.57 -21.76
C VAL A 31 -3.75 -8.49 -22.83
N LEU A 32 -2.47 -8.30 -23.19
CA LEU A 32 -1.78 -9.18 -24.13
C LEU A 32 -1.68 -10.62 -23.60
N GLN A 33 -1.35 -10.81 -22.33
CA GLN A 33 -1.32 -12.14 -21.70
C GLN A 33 -2.69 -12.82 -21.73
N ILE A 34 -3.77 -12.10 -21.41
CA ILE A 34 -5.14 -12.62 -21.49
C ILE A 34 -5.49 -12.99 -22.94
N ALA A 35 -5.16 -12.13 -23.91
CA ALA A 35 -5.46 -12.38 -25.31
C ALA A 35 -4.72 -13.62 -25.85
N LEU A 36 -3.42 -13.74 -25.55
CA LEU A 36 -2.62 -14.91 -25.91
C LEU A 36 -3.15 -16.19 -25.27
N TYR A 37 -3.58 -16.10 -24.02
CA TYR A 37 -4.20 -17.22 -23.33
C TYR A 37 -5.50 -17.66 -24.02
N VAL A 38 -6.42 -16.72 -24.29
CA VAL A 38 -7.70 -17.03 -24.93
C VAL A 38 -7.47 -17.63 -26.32
N ALA A 39 -6.56 -17.05 -27.09
CA ALA A 39 -6.17 -17.61 -28.39
C ALA A 39 -5.61 -19.03 -28.26
N GLY A 40 -4.80 -19.30 -27.24
CA GLY A 40 -4.27 -20.64 -26.95
C GLY A 40 -5.38 -21.65 -26.61
N VAL A 41 -6.37 -21.27 -25.81
CA VAL A 41 -7.51 -22.14 -25.49
C VAL A 41 -8.36 -22.44 -26.72
N LEU A 42 -8.68 -21.43 -27.53
CA LEU A 42 -9.43 -21.60 -28.78
C LEU A 42 -8.67 -22.49 -29.76
N TRP A 43 -7.34 -22.37 -29.84
CA TRP A 43 -6.51 -23.25 -30.66
C TRP A 43 -6.51 -24.70 -30.14
N LEU A 44 -6.55 -24.89 -28.82
CA LEU A 44 -6.61 -26.20 -28.19
C LEU A 44 -7.98 -26.88 -28.33
N GLU A 45 -9.06 -26.13 -28.55
CA GLU A 45 -10.44 -26.63 -28.62
C GLU A 45 -10.61 -27.73 -29.67
N ASP A 46 -9.98 -27.57 -30.84
CA ASP A 46 -10.04 -28.53 -31.95
C ASP A 46 -9.08 -29.73 -31.78
N SER A 47 -8.29 -29.76 -30.70
CA SER A 47 -7.29 -30.79 -30.47
C SER A 47 -7.85 -31.95 -29.63
N ALA A 48 -7.31 -33.16 -29.83
CA ALA A 48 -7.63 -34.33 -29.00
C ALA A 48 -7.27 -34.15 -27.50
N TYR A 49 -6.46 -33.13 -27.16
CA TYR A 49 -5.99 -32.87 -25.81
C TYR A 49 -6.93 -31.96 -25.01
N TYR A 50 -7.95 -31.35 -25.64
CA TYR A 50 -8.85 -30.41 -24.98
C TYR A 50 -9.59 -31.02 -23.78
N ALA A 51 -10.07 -32.26 -23.90
CA ALA A 51 -10.80 -32.95 -22.84
C ALA A 51 -9.92 -33.17 -21.59
N VAL A 52 -8.65 -33.53 -21.80
CA VAL A 52 -7.69 -33.73 -20.69
C VAL A 52 -7.36 -32.38 -20.04
N PHE A 53 -7.09 -31.35 -20.85
CA PHE A 53 -6.77 -30.00 -20.36
C PHE A 53 -7.93 -29.37 -19.56
N SER A 54 -9.16 -29.44 -20.07
CA SER A 54 -10.35 -28.91 -19.40
C SER A 54 -10.67 -29.68 -18.11
N GLY A 55 -10.55 -31.01 -18.13
CA GLY A 55 -10.69 -31.85 -16.94
C GLY A 55 -9.68 -31.48 -15.84
N ALA A 56 -8.39 -31.40 -16.20
CA ALA A 56 -7.33 -31.00 -15.27
C ALA A 56 -7.56 -29.59 -14.70
N SER A 57 -7.99 -28.65 -15.53
CA SER A 57 -8.30 -27.27 -15.15
C SER A 57 -9.49 -27.17 -14.18
N MET A 58 -10.52 -27.97 -14.40
CA MET A 58 -11.68 -28.08 -13.51
C MET A 58 -11.26 -28.64 -12.15
N THR A 59 -10.47 -29.72 -12.13
CA THR A 59 -9.90 -30.28 -10.90
C THR A 59 -9.07 -29.25 -10.15
N LEU A 60 -8.19 -28.52 -10.85
CA LEU A 60 -7.38 -27.47 -10.25
C LEU A 60 -8.24 -26.36 -9.63
N SER A 61 -9.32 -25.95 -10.30
CA SER A 61 -10.24 -24.92 -9.82
C SER A 61 -10.99 -25.35 -8.55
N VAL A 62 -11.44 -26.61 -8.50
CA VAL A 62 -12.08 -27.19 -7.30
C VAL A 62 -11.10 -27.22 -6.14
N LEU A 63 -9.87 -27.72 -6.35
CA LEU A 63 -8.84 -27.77 -5.32
C LEU A 63 -8.46 -26.35 -4.83
N ALA A 64 -8.28 -25.40 -5.75
CA ALA A 64 -7.99 -24.01 -5.42
C ALA A 64 -9.13 -23.39 -4.59
N THR A 65 -10.39 -23.64 -4.96
CA THR A 65 -11.56 -23.14 -4.23
C THR A 65 -11.62 -23.71 -2.82
N MET A 66 -11.44 -25.03 -2.65
CA MET A 66 -11.37 -25.67 -1.34
C MET A 66 -10.25 -25.07 -0.48
N TRP A 67 -9.07 -24.86 -1.08
CA TRP A 67 -7.93 -24.23 -0.41
C TRP A 67 -8.22 -22.79 0.02
N ILE A 68 -8.85 -21.97 -0.84
CA ILE A 68 -9.23 -20.58 -0.52
C ILE A 68 -10.16 -20.57 0.68
N VAL A 69 -11.22 -21.39 0.65
CA VAL A 69 -12.22 -21.46 1.71
C VAL A 69 -11.59 -21.89 3.04
N ALA A 70 -10.69 -22.87 3.00
CA ALA A 70 -9.97 -23.38 4.17
C ALA A 70 -8.90 -22.43 4.74
N SER A 71 -8.49 -21.39 4.02
CA SER A 71 -7.45 -20.46 4.49
C SER A 71 -7.93 -19.51 5.59
N ASP A 72 -7.04 -18.93 6.42
CA ASP A 72 -7.43 -17.97 7.47
C ASP A 72 -7.55 -16.52 6.98
N SER A 73 -7.85 -16.29 5.69
CA SER A 73 -7.98 -14.93 5.15
C SER A 73 -9.35 -14.30 5.42
N ASN A 74 -9.42 -12.97 5.27
CA ASN A 74 -10.67 -12.22 5.36
C ASN A 74 -11.77 -12.84 4.45
N PRO A 75 -13.01 -13.06 4.95
CA PRO A 75 -14.11 -13.62 4.15
C PRO A 75 -14.39 -12.88 2.85
N GLY A 76 -14.34 -11.54 2.83
CA GLY A 76 -14.57 -10.75 1.62
C GLY A 76 -13.52 -11.01 0.54
N TYR A 77 -12.25 -11.15 0.94
CA TYR A 77 -11.16 -11.52 0.03
C TYR A 77 -11.33 -12.94 -0.54
N LYS A 78 -11.77 -13.89 0.30
CA LYS A 78 -12.06 -15.26 -0.14
C LYS A 78 -13.14 -15.28 -1.21
N ILE A 79 -14.26 -14.61 -0.95
CA ILE A 79 -15.41 -14.57 -1.86
C ILE A 79 -14.96 -14.00 -3.21
N GLY A 80 -14.21 -12.89 -3.22
CA GLY A 80 -13.70 -12.31 -4.46
C GLY A 80 -12.87 -13.29 -5.30
N TRP A 81 -11.93 -14.03 -4.68
CA TRP A 81 -11.13 -15.02 -5.40
C TRP A 81 -11.92 -16.25 -5.81
N VAL A 82 -12.83 -16.76 -4.98
CA VAL A 82 -13.70 -17.89 -5.36
C VAL A 82 -14.55 -17.51 -6.56
N SER A 83 -15.16 -16.31 -6.58
CA SER A 83 -15.91 -15.82 -7.74
C SER A 83 -15.04 -15.78 -9.01
N LEU A 84 -13.82 -15.27 -8.91
CA LEU A 84 -12.90 -15.18 -10.04
C LEU A 84 -12.46 -16.58 -10.55
N VAL A 85 -12.16 -17.51 -9.63
CA VAL A 85 -11.80 -18.90 -9.96
C VAL A 85 -12.94 -19.63 -10.67
N LEU A 86 -14.18 -19.44 -10.22
CA LEU A 86 -15.35 -20.12 -10.78
C LEU A 86 -15.81 -19.51 -12.11
N VAL A 87 -15.75 -18.18 -12.27
CA VAL A 87 -16.21 -17.51 -13.50
C VAL A 87 -15.18 -17.64 -14.63
N LEU A 88 -13.90 -17.53 -14.31
CA LEU A 88 -12.83 -17.50 -15.32
C LEU A 88 -12.10 -18.84 -15.41
N GLN A 89 -12.77 -19.98 -15.54
CA GLN A 89 -12.05 -21.24 -15.70
C GLN A 89 -11.41 -21.37 -17.10
N PRO A 90 -10.18 -21.88 -17.24
CA PRO A 90 -9.19 -22.22 -16.19
C PRO A 90 -8.46 -21.05 -15.53
N LEU A 91 -8.42 -19.89 -16.18
CA LEU A 91 -7.63 -18.69 -15.82
C LEU A 91 -7.65 -18.33 -14.35
N GLY A 92 -8.80 -18.37 -13.70
CA GLY A 92 -8.98 -17.86 -12.36
C GLY A 92 -8.25 -18.70 -11.32
N SER A 93 -8.20 -20.02 -11.52
CA SER A 93 -7.40 -20.92 -10.67
C SER A 93 -5.89 -20.64 -10.81
N LEU A 94 -5.41 -20.44 -12.05
CA LEU A 94 -4.03 -20.08 -12.32
C LEU A 94 -3.68 -18.69 -11.76
N ALA A 95 -4.57 -17.72 -11.93
CA ALA A 95 -4.42 -16.37 -11.40
C ALA A 95 -4.34 -16.38 -9.88
N TYR A 96 -5.18 -17.19 -9.19
CA TYR A 96 -5.09 -17.33 -7.74
C TYR A 96 -3.76 -17.95 -7.29
N LEU A 97 -3.23 -18.94 -7.99
CA LEU A 97 -1.95 -19.55 -7.63
C LEU A 97 -0.77 -18.60 -7.83
N LEU A 98 -0.83 -17.71 -8.82
CA LEU A 98 0.25 -16.77 -9.13
C LEU A 98 0.17 -15.47 -8.31
N LEU A 99 -1.03 -14.91 -8.16
CA LEU A 99 -1.27 -13.57 -7.61
C LEU A 99 -2.09 -13.58 -6.31
N GLY A 100 -2.77 -14.69 -6.05
CA GLY A 100 -3.62 -14.85 -4.87
C GLY A 100 -2.85 -15.21 -3.61
N GLY A 101 -3.59 -15.26 -2.52
CA GLY A 101 -3.05 -15.46 -1.18
C GLY A 101 -2.66 -14.14 -0.51
N ASN A 102 -3.11 -13.95 0.74
CA ASN A 102 -2.80 -12.78 1.53
C ASN A 102 -1.52 -12.98 2.39
N ARG A 103 -0.55 -13.75 1.89
CA ARG A 103 0.64 -14.10 2.66
C ARG A 103 1.77 -13.13 2.33
N MET A 104 2.07 -12.27 3.29
CA MET A 104 3.27 -11.44 3.24
C MET A 104 4.50 -12.33 3.02
N SER A 105 5.40 -11.95 2.10
CA SER A 105 6.63 -12.70 1.82
C SER A 105 7.41 -13.02 3.09
N ALA A 106 8.02 -14.20 3.15
CA ALA A 106 8.86 -14.63 4.27
C ALA A 106 9.96 -13.61 4.61
N PHE A 107 10.47 -12.90 3.60
CA PHE A 107 11.42 -11.80 3.77
C PHE A 107 10.81 -10.64 4.58
N ASN A 108 9.64 -10.15 4.16
CA ASN A 108 8.94 -9.07 4.85
C ASN A 108 8.50 -9.50 6.26
N GLN A 109 8.08 -10.75 6.45
CA GLN A 109 7.78 -11.30 7.78
C GLN A 109 9.01 -11.29 8.70
N ARG A 110 10.17 -11.72 8.21
CA ARG A 110 11.43 -11.66 8.98
C ARG A 110 11.78 -10.21 9.32
N ARG A 111 11.63 -9.30 8.36
CA ARG A 111 11.89 -7.85 8.57
C ARG A 111 10.96 -7.26 9.63
N LEU A 112 9.66 -7.54 9.59
CA LEU A 112 8.70 -7.09 10.60
C LEU A 112 9.04 -7.66 11.98
N ARG A 113 9.39 -8.94 12.08
CA ARG A 113 9.81 -9.55 13.36
C ARG A 113 11.06 -8.86 13.93
N THR A 114 12.03 -8.54 13.09
CA THR A 114 13.23 -7.79 13.50
C THR A 114 12.87 -6.37 13.95
N MET A 115 11.98 -5.67 13.25
CA MET A 115 11.49 -4.36 13.66
C MET A 115 10.77 -4.41 15.01
N ALA A 116 9.86 -5.37 15.19
CA ALA A 116 9.14 -5.57 16.45
C ALA A 116 10.09 -5.83 17.62
N ARG A 117 11.15 -6.63 17.42
CA ARG A 117 12.19 -6.83 18.44
C ARG A 117 12.94 -5.55 18.79
N ARG A 118 13.29 -4.72 17.79
CA ARG A 118 13.95 -3.43 18.03
C ARG A 118 13.04 -2.45 18.77
N ILE A 119 11.75 -2.41 18.42
CA ILE A 119 10.76 -1.60 19.12
C ILE A 119 10.69 -2.04 20.59
N ALA A 120 10.55 -3.34 20.86
CA ALA A 120 10.52 -3.85 22.22
C ALA A 120 11.81 -3.54 23.01
N GLN A 121 12.98 -3.64 22.38
CA GLN A 121 14.27 -3.27 22.99
C GLN A 121 14.36 -1.78 23.34
N ASN A 122 13.87 -0.91 22.44
CA ASN A 122 13.91 0.54 22.65
C ASN A 122 12.88 1.01 23.68
N LEU A 123 11.75 0.30 23.81
CA LEU A 123 10.73 0.58 24.83
C LEU A 123 11.18 0.14 26.22
N GLY A 124 12.07 -0.85 26.34
CA GLY A 124 12.63 -1.28 27.62
C GLY A 124 11.55 -1.71 28.62
N GLU A 125 11.54 -1.10 29.81
CA GLU A 125 10.57 -1.37 30.88
C GLU A 125 9.23 -0.65 30.72
N ASP A 126 9.06 0.22 29.70
CA ASP A 126 7.75 0.84 29.44
C ASP A 126 6.70 -0.18 28.97
N CYS A 127 7.15 -1.38 28.58
CA CYS A 127 6.30 -2.51 28.26
C CYS A 127 5.59 -2.99 29.54
N ASP A 128 4.27 -2.85 29.63
CA ASP A 128 3.39 -3.41 30.67
C ASP A 128 2.98 -2.48 31.83
N ARG A 129 2.37 -1.34 31.47
CA ARG A 129 1.66 -0.44 32.42
C ARG A 129 0.22 -0.88 32.71
N THR A 130 -0.16 -2.10 32.30
CA THR A 130 -1.50 -2.66 32.46
C THR A 130 -1.97 -2.63 33.93
N PRO A 131 -1.16 -3.06 34.91
CA PRO A 131 -1.60 -3.12 36.31
C PRO A 131 -1.93 -1.74 36.90
N ASP A 132 -1.16 -0.72 36.52
CA ASP A 132 -1.42 0.66 36.95
C ASP A 132 -2.72 1.21 36.34
N LEU A 133 -3.00 0.89 35.09
CA LEU A 133 -4.25 1.30 34.42
C LEU A 133 -5.47 0.59 35.00
N MET A 134 -5.35 -0.70 35.34
CA MET A 134 -6.40 -1.46 36.04
C MET A 134 -6.75 -0.82 37.37
N ARG A 135 -5.73 -0.44 38.16
CA ARG A 135 -5.92 0.20 39.47
C ARG A 135 -6.59 1.56 39.34
N ASP A 136 -6.15 2.38 38.38
CA ASP A 136 -6.51 3.79 38.34
C ASP A 136 -7.80 4.06 37.55
N GLN A 137 -8.13 3.24 36.54
CA GLN A 137 -9.29 3.44 35.65
C GLN A 137 -10.26 2.26 35.62
N GLY A 138 -10.03 1.23 36.43
CA GLY A 138 -10.88 0.05 36.53
C GLY A 138 -10.47 -1.09 35.59
N GLU A 139 -11.06 -2.25 35.82
CA GLU A 139 -10.67 -3.49 35.13
C GLU A 139 -10.85 -3.43 33.60
N ASP A 140 -11.91 -2.78 33.11
CA ASP A 140 -12.19 -2.67 31.68
C ASP A 140 -11.09 -1.91 30.93
N ALA A 141 -10.63 -0.79 31.50
CA ALA A 141 -9.56 0.01 30.93
C ALA A 141 -8.26 -0.78 30.86
N GLY A 142 -7.96 -1.56 31.91
CA GLY A 142 -6.79 -2.43 31.91
C GLY A 142 -6.87 -3.61 30.95
N ARG A 143 -8.04 -4.26 30.81
CA ARG A 143 -8.26 -5.30 29.80
C ARG A 143 -8.04 -4.75 28.38
N LEU A 144 -8.56 -3.55 28.10
CA LEU A 144 -8.35 -2.89 26.81
C LEU A 144 -6.88 -2.53 26.60
N ALA A 145 -6.20 -1.98 27.60
CA ALA A 145 -4.78 -1.66 27.54
C ALA A 145 -3.93 -2.92 27.27
N HIS A 146 -4.24 -4.03 27.94
CA HIS A 146 -3.59 -5.32 27.72
C HIS A 146 -3.77 -5.80 26.28
N TYR A 147 -5.01 -5.74 25.77
CA TYR A 147 -5.33 -6.12 24.40
C TYR A 147 -4.56 -5.28 23.38
N ILE A 148 -4.53 -3.96 23.55
CA ILE A 148 -3.79 -3.05 22.67
C ILE A 148 -2.30 -3.37 22.72
N GLN A 149 -1.73 -3.59 23.92
CA GLN A 149 -0.31 -3.88 24.06
C GLN A 149 0.07 -5.22 23.42
N GLN A 150 -0.77 -6.25 23.53
CA GLN A 150 -0.51 -7.55 22.89
C GLN A 150 -0.63 -7.49 21.37
N SER A 151 -1.60 -6.75 20.85
CA SER A 151 -1.86 -6.62 19.41
C SER A 151 -0.88 -5.67 18.72
N ALA A 152 -0.67 -4.48 19.29
CA ALA A 152 0.16 -3.42 18.69
C ALA A 152 1.64 -3.51 19.09
N ARG A 153 1.99 -4.29 20.13
CA ARG A 153 3.34 -4.36 20.72
C ARG A 153 3.88 -3.02 21.22
N CYS A 154 2.97 -2.10 21.56
CA CYS A 154 3.27 -0.78 22.12
C CYS A 154 2.47 -0.56 23.41
N PRO A 155 3.05 0.07 24.44
CA PRO A 155 2.35 0.33 25.69
C PRO A 155 1.35 1.47 25.56
N VAL A 156 0.38 1.50 26.48
CA VAL A 156 -0.54 2.63 26.64
C VAL A 156 0.13 3.69 27.50
N TYR A 157 0.20 4.92 26.98
CA TYR A 157 0.79 6.06 27.69
C TYR A 157 -0.24 6.83 28.51
N ARG A 158 0.23 7.42 29.61
CA ARG A 158 -0.52 8.33 30.47
C ARG A 158 -0.07 9.77 30.25
N ASN A 159 -0.86 10.71 30.77
CA ASN A 159 -0.53 12.14 30.74
C ASN A 159 -0.32 12.65 29.30
N THR A 160 -1.07 12.09 28.36
CA THR A 160 -1.12 12.54 26.98
C THR A 160 -2.22 13.59 26.83
N SER A 161 -2.02 14.53 25.91
CA SER A 161 -3.07 15.43 25.44
C SER A 161 -3.42 15.04 24.02
N THR A 162 -4.71 14.87 23.75
CA THR A 162 -5.20 14.48 22.43
C THR A 162 -6.30 15.44 22.03
N ARG A 163 -6.21 15.95 20.80
CA ARG A 163 -7.26 16.74 20.17
C ARG A 163 -7.91 15.92 19.06
N PHE A 164 -9.21 15.71 19.17
CA PHE A 164 -10.00 15.03 18.14
C PHE A 164 -10.46 16.03 17.08
N TYR A 165 -10.25 15.69 15.82
CA TYR A 165 -10.75 16.46 14.68
C TYR A 165 -11.82 15.64 13.95
N PRO A 166 -13.09 16.09 13.93
CA PRO A 166 -14.16 15.36 13.24
C PRO A 166 -14.00 15.40 11.71
N LEU A 167 -13.22 16.36 11.19
CA LEU A 167 -12.93 16.52 9.76
C LEU A 167 -11.43 16.77 9.59
N GLY A 168 -10.84 16.18 8.55
CA GLY A 168 -9.40 16.31 8.25
C GLY A 168 -8.96 17.76 8.02
N ASP A 169 -9.79 18.59 7.38
CA ASP A 169 -9.46 19.99 7.10
C ASP A 169 -9.22 20.81 8.39
N LEU A 170 -9.79 20.37 9.51
CA LEU A 170 -9.69 21.08 10.79
C LEU A 170 -8.31 20.93 11.44
N CYS A 171 -7.54 19.89 11.11
CA CYS A 171 -6.17 19.75 11.62
C CYS A 171 -5.13 20.43 10.72
N TYR A 172 -5.56 21.02 9.59
CA TYR A 172 -4.66 21.58 8.60
C TYR A 172 -3.70 22.63 9.18
N GLN A 173 -4.21 23.60 9.94
CA GLN A 173 -3.36 24.65 10.53
C GLN A 173 -2.45 24.09 11.63
N ASP A 174 -2.99 23.24 12.49
CA ASP A 174 -2.22 22.62 13.58
C ASP A 174 -1.03 21.80 13.02
N ILE A 175 -1.23 21.07 11.91
CA ILE A 175 -0.13 20.37 11.21
C ILE A 175 0.96 21.36 10.76
N LEU A 176 0.59 22.46 10.10
CA LEU A 176 1.58 23.42 9.59
C LEU A 176 2.35 24.09 10.74
N ASP A 177 1.67 24.41 11.83
CA ASP A 177 2.29 25.04 13.00
C ASP A 177 3.23 24.09 13.73
N ASP A 178 2.90 22.81 13.86
CA ASP A 178 3.79 21.80 14.42
C ASP A 178 5.04 21.61 13.57
N LEU A 179 4.88 21.56 12.24
CA LEU A 179 6.01 21.46 11.31
C LEU A 179 6.95 22.68 11.41
N ARG A 180 6.39 23.90 11.54
CA ARG A 180 7.19 25.14 11.72
C ARG A 180 7.94 25.17 13.04
N GLN A 181 7.41 24.53 14.09
CA GLN A 181 8.05 24.50 15.40
C GLN A 181 9.14 23.44 15.54
N ALA A 182 9.20 22.46 14.62
CA ALA A 182 10.19 21.39 14.67
C ALA A 182 11.64 21.93 14.63
N LYS A 183 12.49 21.36 15.51
CA LYS A 183 13.89 21.78 15.72
C LYS A 183 14.93 20.69 15.45
N ARG A 184 14.54 19.41 15.44
CA ARG A 184 15.47 18.27 15.37
C ARG A 184 15.16 17.36 14.20
N TYR A 185 13.92 16.90 14.10
CA TYR A 185 13.48 16.01 13.03
C TYR A 185 12.01 16.23 12.68
N ILE A 186 11.65 15.86 11.46
CA ILE A 186 10.29 15.75 10.94
C ILE A 186 10.21 14.43 10.18
N PHE A 187 9.38 13.50 10.64
CA PHE A 187 9.11 12.24 9.95
C PHE A 187 7.67 12.20 9.51
N ILE A 188 7.46 11.95 8.21
CA ILE A 188 6.14 11.94 7.58
C ILE A 188 5.92 10.59 6.89
N GLU A 189 4.76 10.00 7.15
CA GLU A 189 4.25 8.80 6.50
C GLU A 189 2.83 9.07 5.99
N TYR A 190 2.60 8.88 4.69
CA TYR A 190 1.27 9.01 4.08
C TYR A 190 0.99 7.87 3.10
N PHE A 191 -0.25 7.41 3.08
CA PHE A 191 -0.70 6.43 2.07
C PHE A 191 -0.78 7.07 0.68
N ILE A 192 -1.38 8.26 0.56
CA ILE A 192 -1.46 9.02 -0.69
C ILE A 192 -0.86 10.38 -0.46
N ILE A 193 0.07 10.77 -1.33
CA ILE A 193 0.53 12.14 -1.45
C ILE A 193 0.08 12.66 -2.80
N GLU A 194 -0.60 13.81 -2.82
CA GLU A 194 -1.02 14.48 -4.03
C GLU A 194 -0.64 15.96 -3.95
N GLU A 195 -0.02 16.47 -5.01
CA GLU A 195 0.27 17.90 -5.12
C GLU A 195 -1.04 18.71 -5.07
N GLY A 196 -1.08 19.66 -4.15
CA GLY A 196 -2.28 20.40 -3.85
C GLY A 196 -2.07 21.31 -2.65
N LYS A 197 -3.12 22.00 -2.21
CA LYS A 197 -3.03 23.00 -1.14
C LYS A 197 -2.35 22.45 0.12
N LEU A 198 -2.78 21.27 0.57
CA LEU A 198 -2.23 20.62 1.77
C LEU A 198 -0.75 20.27 1.59
N TRP A 199 -0.46 19.41 0.61
CA TRP A 199 0.88 18.88 0.44
C TRP A 199 1.90 19.94 0.05
N ASN A 200 1.54 20.90 -0.81
CA ASN A 200 2.46 21.95 -1.23
C ASN A 200 2.83 22.85 -0.05
N SER A 201 1.86 23.20 0.80
CA SER A 201 2.13 23.99 2.01
C SER A 201 3.00 23.25 3.02
N VAL A 202 2.78 21.93 3.17
CA VAL A 202 3.66 21.07 3.98
C VAL A 202 5.07 21.05 3.38
N LEU A 203 5.18 20.75 2.09
CA LEU A 203 6.46 20.62 1.38
C LEU A 203 7.30 21.89 1.45
N ASP A 204 6.68 23.07 1.37
CA ASP A 204 7.40 24.34 1.51
C ASP A 204 8.04 24.49 2.90
N ILE A 205 7.31 24.15 3.97
CA ILE A 205 7.87 24.12 5.33
C ILE A 205 8.99 23.07 5.44
N LEU A 206 8.82 21.89 4.83
CA LEU A 206 9.84 20.84 4.85
C LEU A 206 11.15 21.30 4.19
N LYS A 207 11.07 22.02 3.07
CA LYS A 207 12.25 22.60 2.40
C LYS A 207 12.97 23.58 3.32
N GLU A 208 12.24 24.50 3.94
CA GLU A 208 12.81 25.48 4.88
C GLU A 208 13.48 24.78 6.06
N LYS A 209 12.83 23.75 6.62
CA LYS A 209 13.34 23.00 7.77
C LYS A 209 14.58 22.18 7.42
N ALA A 210 14.59 21.53 6.26
CA ALA A 210 15.77 20.84 5.76
C ALA A 210 16.95 21.80 5.57
N ALA A 211 16.71 23.00 5.03
CA ALA A 211 17.74 24.03 4.89
C ALA A 211 18.27 24.56 6.23
N GLN A 212 17.44 24.55 7.29
CA GLN A 212 17.82 24.87 8.66
C GLN A 212 18.58 23.71 9.36
N GLY A 213 18.81 22.58 8.69
CA GLY A 213 19.49 21.41 9.25
C GLY A 213 18.59 20.49 10.09
N VAL A 214 17.27 20.66 10.05
CA VAL A 214 16.32 19.71 10.64
C VAL A 214 16.31 18.44 9.81
N GLU A 215 16.36 17.28 10.45
CA GLU A 215 16.30 16.00 9.74
C GLU A 215 14.88 15.73 9.21
N VAL A 216 14.69 15.81 7.89
CA VAL A 216 13.38 15.54 7.28
C VAL A 216 13.38 14.20 6.56
N ARG A 217 12.46 13.30 6.94
CA ARG A 217 12.23 12.01 6.27
C ARG A 217 10.78 11.86 5.85
N VAL A 218 10.57 11.43 4.61
CA VAL A 218 9.24 11.20 4.03
C VAL A 218 9.16 9.78 3.50
N ILE A 219 8.11 9.05 3.87
CA ILE A 219 7.75 7.77 3.26
C ILE A 219 6.32 7.81 2.73
N TYR A 220 6.10 7.24 1.54
CA TYR A 220 4.77 7.17 0.93
C TYR A 220 4.53 5.86 0.17
N ASP A 221 3.28 5.45 0.01
CA ASP A 221 2.91 4.25 -0.73
C ASP A 221 2.99 4.46 -2.25
N ASP A 222 3.66 3.56 -2.96
CA ASP A 222 3.88 3.70 -4.41
C ASP A 222 2.58 3.59 -5.21
N VAL A 223 1.71 2.65 -4.85
CA VAL A 223 0.46 2.38 -5.57
C VAL A 223 -0.55 3.47 -5.26
N GLY A 224 -0.67 3.86 -3.98
CA GLY A 224 -1.52 4.96 -3.54
C GLY A 224 -1.15 6.29 -4.21
N SER A 225 0.15 6.53 -4.45
CA SER A 225 0.63 7.79 -5.04
C SER A 225 1.06 7.68 -6.52
N ILE A 226 0.72 6.56 -7.19
CA ILE A 226 1.25 6.23 -8.53
C ILE A 226 0.85 7.23 -9.61
N PHE A 227 -0.31 7.87 -9.46
CA PHE A 227 -0.87 8.84 -10.41
C PHE A 227 -0.74 10.28 -9.94
N THR A 228 -0.39 10.49 -8.68
CA THR A 228 -0.39 11.80 -8.03
C THR A 228 1.02 12.37 -7.88
N LEU A 229 2.05 11.51 -7.98
CA LEU A 229 3.46 11.91 -7.92
C LEU A 229 4.25 11.40 -9.14
N PRO A 230 5.30 12.12 -9.56
CA PRO A 230 6.18 11.67 -10.62
C PRO A 230 7.05 10.48 -10.18
N ALA A 231 7.47 9.63 -11.13
CA ALA A 231 8.28 8.43 -10.83
C ALA A 231 9.64 8.76 -10.17
N ASN A 232 10.18 9.97 -10.42
CA ASN A 232 11.43 10.45 -9.86
C ASN A 232 11.24 11.36 -8.64
N TYR A 233 10.10 11.28 -7.96
CA TYR A 233 9.79 12.12 -6.80
C TYR A 233 10.83 12.00 -5.66
N PRO A 234 11.33 10.80 -5.30
CA PRO A 234 12.38 10.69 -4.28
C PRO A 234 13.66 11.46 -4.64
N GLU A 235 14.05 11.45 -5.92
CA GLU A 235 15.20 12.20 -6.42
C GLU A 235 14.95 13.72 -6.39
N GLN A 236 13.71 14.15 -6.64
CA GLN A 236 13.32 15.56 -6.47
C GLN A 236 13.40 15.99 -5.01
N MET A 237 12.92 15.16 -4.08
CA MET A 237 12.99 15.43 -2.64
C MET A 237 14.43 15.45 -2.12
N ALA A 238 15.29 14.54 -2.62
CA ALA A 238 16.71 14.51 -2.23
C ALA A 238 17.44 15.82 -2.59
N LYS A 239 17.11 16.43 -3.74
CA LYS A 239 17.66 17.75 -4.13
C LYS A 239 17.25 18.88 -3.19
N LEU A 240 16.17 18.71 -2.43
CA LEU A 240 15.67 19.64 -1.43
C LEU A 240 16.20 19.34 -0.02
N GLY A 241 17.12 18.38 0.13
CA GLY A 241 17.63 17.94 1.43
C GLY A 241 16.67 17.02 2.21
N ILE A 242 15.62 16.51 1.57
CA ILE A 242 14.61 15.66 2.19
C ILE A 242 14.90 14.19 1.86
N GLN A 243 15.04 13.35 2.91
CA GLN A 243 15.25 11.91 2.75
C GLN A 243 13.91 11.22 2.43
N CYS A 244 13.67 10.92 1.17
CA CYS A 244 12.41 10.33 0.72
C CYS A 244 12.55 8.84 0.36
N ARG A 245 11.59 8.01 0.78
CA ARG A 245 11.50 6.60 0.39
C ARG A 245 10.11 6.22 -0.08
N VAL A 246 10.07 5.32 -1.05
CA VAL A 246 8.84 4.73 -1.56
C VAL A 246 8.60 3.41 -0.86
N PHE A 247 7.44 3.27 -0.21
CA PHE A 247 6.98 2.01 0.36
C PHE A 247 6.36 1.13 -0.74
N ASN A 248 6.66 -0.17 -0.66
CA ASN A 248 6.12 -1.21 -1.54
C ASN A 248 6.13 -0.83 -3.04
N ARG A 249 7.31 -0.43 -3.54
CA ARG A 249 7.49 -0.02 -4.94
C ARG A 249 6.94 -1.10 -5.87
N LEU A 250 6.02 -0.70 -6.75
CA LEU A 250 5.47 -1.54 -7.78
C LEU A 250 6.55 -1.76 -8.84
N VAL A 251 7.24 -2.88 -8.71
CA VAL A 251 8.18 -3.36 -9.73
C VAL A 251 7.38 -4.26 -10.67
N PRO A 252 7.33 -3.97 -11.98
CA PRO A 252 6.76 -4.90 -12.95
C PRO A 252 7.54 -6.21 -12.86
N VAL A 253 6.88 -7.27 -12.38
CA VAL A 253 7.41 -8.63 -12.50
C VAL A 253 7.03 -9.08 -13.91
N LEU A 254 8.03 -9.07 -14.79
CA LEU A 254 8.00 -9.77 -16.08
C LEU A 254 8.49 -11.20 -15.88
#